data_AF-A0A6P7GXT5-F1
#
_entry.id   AF-A0A6P7GXT5-F1
#
_cell.length_a   1.000
_cell.length_b   1.000
_cell.length_c   1.000
_cell.angle_alpha   90.00
_cell.angle_beta   90.00
_cell.angle_gamma   90.00
#
_symmetry.space_group_name_H-M   'P 1'
#
loop_
_entity.id
_entity.type
_entity.pdbx_description
1 polymer ?
#
loop_
_entity_poly.entity_id
_entity_poly.type
_entity_poly.pdbx_seq_one_letter_code
_entity_poly.pdbx_strand_id
1 'polypeptide(L)' 'MTNGRGAGMASFMTKKKKYKFQVEICLEELLEVPFVSAVLFAKLRLLDGGNFQDHSSRQEVQDHKVHWNANFTFPCKM' A
#
# COMPACT_ATOMS: atom_id res chain seq x y z
N MET A 1 -46.85 20.55 -34.70
CA MET A 1 -45.39 20.51 -34.42
C MET A 1 -45.11 21.45 -33.25
N THR A 2 -45.12 20.95 -32.02
CA THR A 2 -44.59 21.68 -30.85
C THR A 2 -43.79 20.69 -30.00
N ASN A 3 -42.48 20.90 -29.96
CA ASN A 3 -41.51 20.07 -29.26
C ASN A 3 -41.70 20.18 -27.74
N GLY A 4 -42.19 19.11 -27.11
CA GLY A 4 -42.06 18.91 -25.67
C GLY A 4 -40.61 18.54 -25.34
N ARG A 5 -39.81 19.53 -24.95
CA ARG A 5 -38.46 19.33 -24.42
C ARG A 5 -38.57 18.60 -23.08
N GLY A 6 -38.44 17.28 -23.11
CA GLY A 6 -38.11 16.50 -21.91
C GLY A 6 -36.71 16.92 -21.47
N ALA A 7 -36.63 17.78 -20.45
CA ALA A 7 -35.39 18.12 -19.81
C ALA A 7 -34.78 16.84 -19.24
N GLY A 8 -33.76 16.31 -19.92
CA GLY A 8 -32.96 15.21 -19.40
C GLY A 8 -32.38 15.67 -18.07
N MET A 9 -32.81 15.04 -16.97
CA MET A 9 -32.15 15.17 -15.67
C MET A 9 -30.74 14.62 -15.88
N ALA A 10 -29.80 15.50 -16.21
CA ALA A 10 -28.39 15.19 -16.19
C ALA A 10 -28.10 14.81 -14.74
N SER A 11 -27.99 13.50 -14.50
CA SER A 11 -27.49 12.99 -13.23
C SER A 11 -26.07 13.52 -13.11
N PHE A 12 -25.91 14.63 -12.38
CA PHE A 12 -24.62 15.13 -11.94
C PHE A 12 -24.10 14.12 -10.91
N MET A 13 -23.62 12.99 -11.42
CA MET A 13 -22.78 12.07 -10.67
C MET A 13 -21.53 12.86 -10.31
N THR A 14 -21.55 13.47 -9.13
CA THR A 14 -20.39 14.11 -8.53
C THR A 14 -19.32 13.03 -8.40
N LYS A 15 -18.40 12.98 -9.38
CA LYS A 15 -17.19 12.18 -9.29
C LYS A 15 -16.46 12.68 -8.05
N LYS A 16 -16.58 11.94 -6.93
CA LYS A 16 -15.75 12.18 -5.75
C LYS A 16 -14.30 12.28 -6.21
N LYS A 17 -13.67 13.43 -5.95
CA LYS A 17 -12.24 13.60 -6.21
C LYS A 17 -11.51 12.52 -5.42
N LYS A 18 -10.82 11.64 -6.16
CA LYS A 18 -9.94 10.64 -5.55
C LYS A 18 -8.57 11.26 -5.37
N TYR A 19 -8.05 11.24 -4.15
CA TYR A 19 -6.69 11.69 -3.88
C TYR A 19 -5.73 10.59 -4.31
N LYS A 20 -4.65 10.97 -4.98
CA LYS A 20 -3.58 10.06 -5.37
C LYS A 20 -2.29 10.57 -4.77
N PHE A 21 -1.59 9.70 -4.06
CA PHE A 21 -0.28 9.97 -3.47
C PHE A 21 0.57 8.72 -3.50
N GLN A 22 1.88 8.89 -3.33
CA GLN A 22 2.81 7.77 -3.15
C GLN A 22 3.11 7.63 -1.66
N VAL A 23 3.23 6.39 -1.22
CA VAL A 23 3.72 6.07 0.12
C VAL A 23 5.04 5.35 -0.04
N GLU A 24 6.03 5.81 0.70
CA GLU A 24 7.37 5.25 0.75
C GLU A 24 7.58 4.63 2.12
N ILE A 25 8.10 3.40 2.16
CA ILE A 25 8.42 2.66 3.37
C ILE A 25 9.88 2.24 3.29
N CYS A 26 10.64 2.62 4.31
CA CYS A 26 11.99 2.13 4.56
C CYS A 26 11.90 1.02 5.62
N LEU A 27 12.20 -0.20 5.23
CA LEU A 27 12.33 -1.34 6.14
C LEU A 27 13.81 -1.54 6.45
N GLU A 28 14.23 -1.07 7.62
CA GLU A 28 15.62 -1.14 8.07
C GLU A 28 15.90 -2.49 8.74
N GLU A 29 15.49 -2.63 10.00
CA GLU A 29 15.79 -3.80 10.83
C GLU A 29 14.66 -4.18 11.80
N LEU A 30 14.73 -5.41 12.30
CA LEU A 30 13.95 -5.89 13.44
C LEU A 30 14.91 -6.31 14.55
N LEU A 31 14.72 -5.74 15.73
CA LEU A 31 15.55 -5.97 16.92
C LEU A 31 14.89 -6.98 17.87
N GLU A 32 15.67 -7.46 18.85
CA GLU A 32 15.20 -8.34 19.94
C GLU A 32 14.55 -9.64 19.45
N VAL A 33 15.03 -10.14 18.32
CA VAL A 33 14.56 -11.41 17.76
C VAL A 33 15.17 -12.56 18.56
N PRO A 34 14.37 -13.56 18.98
CA PRO A 34 14.90 -14.75 19.63
C PRO A 34 16.01 -15.38 18.78
N PHE A 35 17.07 -15.85 19.44
CA PHE A 35 18.15 -16.57 18.77
C PHE A 35 17.64 -17.95 18.37
N VAL A 36 17.02 -18.00 17.20
CA VAL A 36 16.63 -19.21 16.50
C VAL A 36 17.35 -19.19 15.17
N SER A 37 17.84 -20.33 14.69
CA SER A 37 18.38 -20.48 13.32
C SER A 37 17.24 -20.32 12.30
N ALA A 38 16.65 -19.14 12.25
CA ALA A 38 15.47 -18.83 11.46
C ALA A 38 15.83 -17.80 10.40
N VAL A 39 15.12 -17.92 9.29
CA VAL A 39 15.13 -16.97 8.20
C VAL A 39 13.81 -16.21 8.26
N LEU A 40 13.86 -14.89 8.45
CA LEU A 40 12.70 -14.02 8.53
C LEU A 40 12.53 -13.19 7.26
N PHE A 41 11.29 -12.79 7.01
CA PHE A 41 10.93 -11.81 5.98
C PHE A 41 9.75 -10.99 6.48
N ALA A 42 9.67 -9.74 6.03
CA ALA A 42 8.55 -8.87 6.29
C ALA A 42 7.56 -8.91 5.11
N LYS A 43 6.27 -8.91 5.44
CA LYS A 43 5.19 -8.73 4.48
C LYS A 43 4.57 -7.36 4.68
N LEU A 44 4.58 -6.54 3.66
CA LEU A 44 3.98 -5.21 3.64
C LEU A 44 2.65 -5.29 2.91
N ARG A 45 1.62 -4.66 3.47
CA ARG A 45 0.29 -4.59 2.86
C ARG A 45 -0.33 -3.23 3.10
N LEU A 46 -0.81 -2.61 2.03
CA LEU A 46 -1.68 -1.46 2.12
C LEU A 46 -3.10 -1.92 2.46
N LEU A 47 -3.63 -1.45 3.59
CA LEU A 47 -4.97 -1.83 4.05
C LEU A 47 -6.06 -1.01 3.35
N ASP A 48 -5.81 0.29 3.16
CA ASP A 48 -6.76 1.23 2.56
C ASP A 48 -6.12 2.01 1.40
N GLY A 49 -6.94 2.33 0.40
CA GLY A 49 -6.49 3.11 -0.76
C GLY A 49 -5.79 2.29 -1.85
N GLY A 50 -5.97 0.97 -1.88
CA GLY A 50 -5.46 0.09 -2.93
C GLY A 50 -5.41 -1.37 -2.48
N ASN A 51 -4.73 -2.20 -3.26
CA ASN A 51 -4.44 -3.59 -2.90
C ASN A 51 -2.95 -3.90 -3.11
N PHE A 52 -2.10 -2.99 -2.64
CA PHE A 52 -0.66 -3.17 -2.72
C PHE A 52 -0.21 -4.16 -1.64
N GLN A 53 0.62 -5.11 -2.04
CA GLN A 53 1.24 -6.06 -1.15
C GLN A 53 2.63 -6.39 -1.68
N ASP A 54 3.63 -6.37 -0.82
CA ASP A 54 5.01 -6.67 -1.18
C ASP A 54 5.71 -7.37 -0.02
N HIS A 55 6.91 -7.90 -0.27
CA HIS A 55 7.69 -8.63 0.71
C HIS A 55 9.16 -8.25 0.63
N SER A 56 9.82 -8.26 1.78
CA SER A 56 11.27 -8.16 1.84
C SER A 56 11.94 -9.44 1.36
N SER A 57 13.24 -9.37 1.12
CA SER A 57 14.08 -10.56 1.04
C SER A 57 13.99 -11.37 2.34
N ARG A 58 14.29 -12.66 2.21
CA ARG A 58 14.47 -13.58 3.32
C ARG A 58 15.87 -13.39 3.87
N GLN A 59 15.97 -13.06 5.15
CA GLN A 59 17.24 -12.75 5.82
C GLN A 59 17.38 -13.58 7.10
N GLU A 60 18.60 -14.02 7.37
CA GLU A 60 18.92 -14.76 8.59
C GLU A 60 18.92 -13.83 9.81
N VAL A 61 18.54 -14.40 10.96
CA VAL A 61 18.72 -13.74 12.26
C VAL A 61 20.19 -13.79 12.64
N GLN A 62 20.79 -12.61 12.85
CA GLN A 62 22.16 -12.44 13.29
C GLN A 62 22.17 -11.48 14.49
N ASP A 63 22.87 -11.84 15.56
CA ASP A 63 23.00 -11.00 16.77
C ASP A 63 21.64 -10.49 17.30
N HIS A 64 20.63 -11.37 17.37
CA HIS A 64 19.26 -11.03 17.78
C HIS A 64 18.55 -10.00 16.89
N LYS A 65 19.00 -9.84 15.64
CA LYS A 65 18.48 -8.85 14.71
C LYS A 65 18.32 -9.42 13.31
N VAL A 66 17.51 -8.75 12.50
CA VAL A 66 17.43 -8.99 11.05
C VAL A 66 17.48 -7.65 10.34
N HIS A 67 18.34 -7.54 9.32
CA HIS A 67 18.50 -6.33 8.52
C HIS A 67 18.04 -6.58 7.08
N TRP A 68 17.12 -5.74 6.60
CA TRP A 68 16.65 -5.79 5.22
C TRP A 68 17.17 -4.61 4.39
N ASN A 69 17.26 -3.41 4.96
CA ASN A 69 17.64 -2.18 4.25
C ASN A 69 16.90 -2.02 2.90
N ALA A 70 15.60 -2.25 2.93
CA ALA A 70 14.76 -2.31 1.74
C ALA A 70 13.79 -1.12 1.68
N ASN A 71 13.65 -0.54 0.49
CA ASN A 71 12.72 0.55 0.23
C ASN A 71 11.56 0.05 -0.62
N PHE A 72 10.34 0.42 -0.23
CA PHE A 72 9.12 0.06 -0.93
C PHE A 72 8.34 1.33 -1.25
N THR A 73 7.84 1.43 -2.47
CA THR A 73 7.01 2.55 -2.90
C THR A 73 5.72 2.02 -3.48
N PHE A 74 4.59 2.55 -3.02
CA PHE A 74 3.30 2.16 -3.55
C PHE A 74 2.36 3.34 -3.84
N PRO A 75 1.60 3.26 -4.94
CA PRO A 75 0.59 4.25 -5.27
C PRO A 75 -0.68 4.02 -4.42
N CYS A 76 -1.07 5.03 -3.66
CA CYS A 76 -2.32 5.05 -2.89
C CYS A 76 -3.38 5.91 -3.59
N LYS A 77 -4.63 5.45 -3.57
CA LYS A 77 -5.81 6.10 -4.15
C LYS A 77 -6.95 6.11 -3.11
N MET A 78 -7.22 7.26 -2.50
CA MET A 78 -8.29 7.45 -1.51
C MET A 78 -9.51 8.13 -2.12
#